data_AF-A0A945MQ05-F1
#
_entry.id   AF-A0A945MQ05-F1
#
_cell.length_a   1.000
_cell.length_b   1.000
_cell.length_c   1.000
_cell.angle_alpha   90.00
_cell.angle_beta   90.00
_cell.angle_gamma   90.00
#
_symmetry.space_group_name_H-M   'P 1'
#
loop_
_entity.id
_entity.type
_entity.pdbx_description
1 polymer ?
#
loop_
_entity_poly.entity_id
_entity_poly.type
_entity_poly.pdbx_seq_one_letter_code
_entity_poly.pdbx_strand_id
1 'polypeptide(L)'
;MAQWWLNSHPQTQPLFLQIGFPGFHPPYESVPRYAEAYLERDLPIDEVSEGDLAGQSPPFKTMRQHNTEVDHDSVVHQVNQSEEDRKRQRAWYLANVTMIDEKVGEIFGRLEARRYLENSVVVFTSDHGDCLTDHGHSQKWTMYDTMTRVPMLVWAPGRFDAGGEVDGLCQQMDIGPALLEMAGVEVDPALEAESLLPALSGDEWSGRDEVFAAHGCDVIL
;
A
#
# COMPACT_ATOMS: atom_id res chain seq x y z
N MET A 1 12.73 0.30 15.74
CA MET A 1 11.85 0.81 16.82
C MET A 1 10.80 -0.21 17.26
N ALA A 2 9.96 -0.75 16.36
CA ALA A 2 8.93 -1.74 16.71
C ALA A 2 9.47 -2.97 17.46
N GLN A 3 10.56 -3.59 16.96
CA GLN A 3 11.20 -4.73 17.65
C GLN A 3 11.69 -4.38 19.07
N TRP A 4 12.20 -3.17 19.29
CA TRP A 4 12.59 -2.73 20.63
C TRP A 4 11.37 -2.62 21.54
N TRP A 5 10.30 -2.00 21.05
CA TRP A 5 9.06 -1.85 21.81
C TRP A 5 8.49 -3.20 22.24
N LEU A 6 8.38 -4.16 21.31
CA LEU A 6 7.90 -5.53 21.56
C LEU A 6 8.75 -6.28 22.59
N ASN A 7 10.05 -5.97 22.65
CA ASN A 7 10.95 -6.61 23.61
C ASN A 7 10.84 -6.02 25.02
N SER A 8 10.58 -4.72 25.11
CA SER A 8 10.61 -3.94 26.35
C SER A 8 9.25 -3.78 27.04
N HIS A 9 8.15 -4.01 26.33
CA HIS A 9 6.79 -3.86 26.87
C HIS A 9 6.09 -5.22 26.88
N PRO A 10 5.85 -5.84 28.04
CA PRO A 10 5.07 -7.07 28.11
C PRO A 10 3.57 -6.78 27.90
N GLN A 11 2.91 -7.64 27.12
CA GLN A 11 1.46 -7.57 26.94
C GLN A 11 0.77 -7.93 28.25
N THR A 12 0.06 -6.97 28.84
CA THR A 12 -0.75 -7.16 30.05
C THR A 12 -2.23 -6.88 29.83
N GLN A 13 -2.57 -6.29 28.67
CA GLN A 13 -3.91 -5.92 28.25
C GLN A 13 -4.02 -6.07 26.71
N PRO A 14 -5.24 -6.13 26.14
CA PRO A 14 -5.43 -5.99 24.70
C PRO A 14 -4.82 -4.68 24.19
N LEU A 15 -4.31 -4.69 22.96
CA LEU A 15 -3.64 -3.54 22.35
C LEU A 15 -3.94 -3.44 20.87
N PHE A 16 -3.75 -2.24 20.34
CA PHE A 16 -3.75 -1.94 18.91
C PHE A 16 -2.36 -1.42 18.54
N LEU A 17 -1.80 -1.96 17.46
CA LEU A 17 -0.39 -1.76 17.10
C LEU A 17 -0.31 -1.40 15.62
N GLN A 18 -0.07 -0.12 15.33
CA GLN A 18 0.15 0.36 13.97
C GLN A 18 1.64 0.51 13.72
N ILE A 19 2.18 -0.25 12.78
CA ILE A 19 3.59 -0.20 12.38
C ILE A 19 3.64 0.30 10.93
N GLY A 20 3.99 1.57 10.77
CA GLY A 20 4.22 2.17 9.45
C GLY A 20 5.66 1.99 8.99
N PHE A 21 5.83 1.64 7.72
CA PHE A 21 7.12 1.67 7.04
C PHE A 21 7.16 2.92 6.15
N PRO A 22 8.18 3.79 6.29
CA PRO A 22 8.30 4.97 5.42
C PRO A 22 8.84 4.63 4.02
N GLY A 23 9.67 3.58 3.88
CA GLY A 23 10.07 3.05 2.57
C GLY A 23 8.86 2.32 1.99
N PHE A 24 8.30 2.72 0.86
CA PHE A 24 8.82 2.71 -0.52
C PHE A 24 8.80 4.10 -1.18
N HIS A 25 8.53 5.14 -0.38
CA HIS A 25 8.52 6.52 -0.81
C HIS A 25 9.91 6.95 -1.33
N PRO A 26 9.97 7.85 -2.33
CA PRO A 26 11.18 8.57 -2.69
C PRO A 26 12.00 9.03 -1.46
N PRO A 27 13.35 8.92 -1.48
CA PRO A 27 14.19 8.43 -2.58
C PRO A 27 14.19 6.90 -2.73
N TYR A 28 14.12 6.43 -3.98
CA TYR A 28 14.17 5.00 -4.32
C TYR A 28 15.59 4.45 -4.21
N GLU A 29 16.08 4.30 -2.99
CA GLU A 29 17.38 3.70 -2.70
C GLU A 29 17.20 2.62 -1.63
N SER A 30 17.60 1.40 -1.96
CA SER A 30 17.60 0.27 -1.02
C SER A 30 19.03 -0.07 -0.59
N VAL A 31 19.19 -0.92 0.43
CA VAL A 31 20.51 -1.52 0.69
C VAL A 31 20.94 -2.33 -0.55
N PRO A 32 22.20 -2.21 -1.04
CA PRO A 32 22.62 -2.78 -2.32
C PRO A 32 22.30 -4.27 -2.50
N ARG A 33 22.43 -5.07 -1.44
CA ARG A 33 22.16 -6.52 -1.46
C ARG A 33 20.74 -6.89 -1.92
N TYR A 34 19.77 -5.99 -1.80
CA TYR A 34 18.41 -6.24 -2.28
C TYR A 34 18.23 -5.87 -3.75
N ALA A 35 19.00 -4.89 -4.24
CA ALA A 35 18.84 -4.34 -5.58
C ALA A 35 19.53 -5.17 -6.66
N GLU A 36 20.65 -5.84 -6.34
CA GLU A 36 21.42 -6.65 -7.30
C GLU A 36 20.53 -7.58 -8.12
N ALA A 37 19.65 -8.34 -7.45
CA ALA A 37 18.75 -9.29 -8.12
C ALA A 37 17.72 -8.63 -9.05
N TYR A 38 17.36 -7.37 -8.82
CA TYR A 38 16.39 -6.63 -9.63
C TYR A 38 17.04 -5.83 -10.76
N LEU A 39 18.24 -5.30 -10.54
CA LEU A 39 18.99 -4.53 -11.55
C LEU A 39 19.43 -5.38 -12.74
N GLU A 40 19.62 -6.69 -12.53
CA GLU A 40 19.95 -7.65 -13.59
C GLU A 40 18.72 -8.25 -14.28
N ARG A 41 17.51 -7.99 -13.76
CA ARG A 41 16.26 -8.54 -14.29
C ARG A 41 15.67 -7.63 -15.35
N ASP A 42 15.11 -8.25 -16.39
CA ASP A 42 14.22 -7.55 -17.30
C ASP A 42 12.84 -7.40 -16.64
N LEU A 43 12.59 -6.21 -16.09
CA LEU A 43 11.36 -5.89 -15.38
C LEU A 43 10.31 -5.38 -16.37
N PRO A 44 9.07 -5.88 -16.29
CA PRO A 44 7.99 -5.35 -17.13
C PRO A 44 7.74 -3.90 -16.72
N ILE A 45 7.61 -3.02 -17.72
CA ILE A 45 7.14 -1.66 -17.58
C ILE A 45 6.06 -1.42 -18.63
N ASP A 46 5.10 -0.55 -18.34
CA ASP A 46 4.10 -0.20 -19.34
C ASP A 46 4.71 0.74 -20.37
N GLU A 47 4.35 0.52 -21.64
CA GLU A 47 4.67 1.48 -22.69
C GLU A 47 3.89 2.78 -22.42
N VAL A 48 4.56 3.92 -22.58
CA VAL A 48 3.92 5.25 -22.49
C VAL A 48 4.00 5.87 -23.86
N SER A 49 2.93 5.73 -24.65
CA SER A 49 2.90 6.26 -26.00
C SER A 49 2.52 7.74 -26.03
N GLU A 50 2.92 8.45 -27.09
CA GLU A 50 2.46 9.82 -27.32
C GLU A 50 0.93 9.89 -27.42
N GLY A 51 0.29 8.85 -27.94
CA GLY A 51 -1.16 8.73 -28.03
C GLY A 51 -1.81 8.69 -26.65
N ASP A 52 -1.25 7.92 -25.71
CA ASP A 52 -1.75 7.83 -24.33
C ASP A 52 -1.66 9.19 -23.65
N LEU A 53 -0.50 9.85 -23.74
CA LEU A 53 -0.27 11.17 -23.16
C LEU A 53 -1.19 12.23 -23.79
N ALA A 54 -1.36 12.21 -25.11
CA ALA A 54 -2.26 13.12 -25.82
C ALA A 54 -3.73 12.86 -25.49
N GLY A 55 -4.10 11.62 -25.17
CA GLY A 55 -5.45 11.22 -24.78
C GLY A 55 -5.85 11.62 -23.36
N GLN A 56 -4.89 11.96 -22.49
CA GLN A 56 -5.17 12.33 -21.10
C GLN A 56 -6.04 13.59 -20.96
N SER A 57 -6.80 13.65 -19.86
CA SER A 57 -7.58 14.83 -19.50
C SER A 57 -6.68 16.04 -19.23
N PRO A 58 -7.20 17.28 -19.38
CA PRO A 58 -6.41 18.48 -19.09
C PRO A 58 -5.78 18.51 -17.69
N PRO A 59 -6.46 18.10 -16.60
CA PRO A 59 -5.85 18.06 -15.27
C PRO A 59 -4.61 17.16 -15.19
N PHE A 60 -4.64 15.96 -15.80
CA PHE A 60 -3.47 15.07 -15.80
C PHE A 60 -2.31 15.65 -16.61
N LYS A 61 -2.57 16.31 -17.74
CA LYS A 61 -1.52 16.97 -18.52
C LYS A 61 -0.84 18.10 -17.73
N THR A 62 -1.64 18.92 -17.05
CA THR A 62 -1.12 20.01 -16.21
C THR A 62 -0.34 19.47 -15.01
N MET A 63 -0.88 18.47 -14.32
CA MET A 63 -0.21 17.83 -13.18
C MET A 63 1.12 17.20 -13.59
N ARG A 64 1.18 16.54 -14.75
CA ARG A 64 2.43 15.96 -15.25
C ARG A 64 3.53 17.00 -15.47
N GLN A 65 3.17 18.14 -16.06
CA GLN A 65 4.09 19.27 -16.24
C GLN A 65 4.52 19.83 -14.89
N HIS A 66 3.57 20.10 -14.00
CA HIS A 66 3.82 20.59 -12.65
C HIS A 66 4.76 19.68 -11.85
N ASN A 67 4.51 18.37 -11.86
CA ASN A 67 5.33 17.39 -11.14
C ASN A 67 6.73 17.22 -11.73
N THR A 68 6.97 17.73 -12.94
CA THR A 68 8.31 17.75 -13.53
C THR A 68 9.02 19.08 -13.30
N GLU A 69 8.28 20.20 -13.33
CA GLU A 69 8.85 21.55 -13.32
C GLU A 69 8.90 22.20 -11.94
N VAL A 70 8.03 21.77 -11.02
CA VAL A 70 7.81 22.43 -9.73
C VAL A 70 7.94 21.43 -8.59
N ASP A 71 7.15 20.35 -8.60
CA ASP A 71 7.15 19.37 -7.53
C ASP A 71 8.30 18.37 -7.67
N HIS A 72 9.45 18.80 -7.16
CA HIS A 72 10.63 17.97 -7.00
C HIS A 72 10.60 17.47 -5.57
N ASP A 73 9.84 16.41 -5.32
CA ASP A 73 10.12 15.57 -4.16
C ASP A 73 11.59 15.07 -4.21
N SER A 74 12.01 14.22 -3.28
CA SER A 74 13.39 13.70 -3.21
C SER A 74 13.87 12.96 -4.48
N VAL A 75 13.02 12.79 -5.51
CA VAL A 75 13.34 12.25 -6.83
C VAL A 75 12.76 13.15 -7.93
N VAL A 76 13.59 13.55 -8.89
CA VAL A 76 13.17 14.33 -10.06
C VAL A 76 12.53 13.41 -11.10
N HIS A 77 11.23 13.56 -11.33
CA HIS A 77 10.57 12.97 -12.50
C HIS A 77 10.97 13.75 -13.75
N GLN A 78 11.30 13.06 -14.84
CA GLN A 78 11.64 13.72 -16.11
C GLN A 78 10.55 13.49 -17.15
N VAL A 79 10.30 14.51 -17.98
CA VAL A 79 9.28 14.46 -19.05
C VAL A 79 9.52 13.30 -20.00
N ASN A 80 10.78 12.98 -20.31
CA ASN A 80 11.15 11.93 -21.26
C ASN A 80 12.17 10.99 -20.62
N GLN A 81 11.77 10.27 -19.58
CA GLN A 81 12.63 9.24 -18.98
C GLN A 81 12.87 8.10 -19.98
N SER A 82 14.12 7.65 -20.09
CA SER A 82 14.46 6.50 -20.91
C SER A 82 13.88 5.21 -20.34
N GLU A 83 13.64 4.21 -21.18
CA GLU A 83 13.21 2.87 -20.73
C GLU A 83 14.18 2.29 -19.68
N GLU A 84 15.48 2.50 -19.87
CA GLU A 84 16.52 2.07 -18.94
C GLU A 84 16.36 2.72 -17.56
N ASP A 85 16.13 4.04 -17.51
CA ASP A 85 15.94 4.76 -16.26
C ASP A 85 14.65 4.33 -15.53
N ARG A 86 13.58 4.10 -16.29
CA ARG A 86 12.29 3.61 -15.77
C ARG A 86 12.45 2.20 -15.17
N LYS A 87 13.11 1.29 -15.88
CA LYS A 87 13.43 -0.06 -15.38
C LYS A 87 14.31 0.01 -14.13
N ARG A 88 15.32 0.89 -14.13
CA ARG A 88 16.21 1.08 -12.97
C ARG A 88 15.44 1.60 -11.75
N GLN A 89 14.55 2.57 -11.91
CA GLN A 89 13.70 3.07 -10.82
C GLN A 89 12.80 1.95 -10.27
N ARG A 90 12.15 1.17 -11.15
CA ARG A 90 11.33 0.02 -10.76
C ARG A 90 12.14 -1.04 -10.01
N ALA A 91 13.37 -1.31 -10.44
CA ALA A 91 14.26 -2.26 -9.76
C ALA A 91 14.53 -1.84 -8.30
N TRP A 92 14.84 -0.57 -8.07
CA TRP A 92 15.04 -0.04 -6.71
C TRP A 92 13.76 -0.07 -5.87
N TYR A 93 12.61 0.23 -6.47
CA TYR A 93 11.33 0.11 -5.78
C TYR A 93 11.05 -1.32 -5.32
N LEU A 94 11.19 -2.30 -6.21
CA LEU A 94 10.98 -3.73 -5.87
C LEU A 94 12.02 -4.25 -4.86
N ALA A 95 13.25 -3.75 -4.92
CA ALA A 95 14.27 -4.02 -3.91
C ALA A 95 13.85 -3.52 -2.53
N ASN A 96 13.26 -2.33 -2.45
CA ASN A 96 12.68 -1.81 -1.20
C ASN A 96 11.51 -2.66 -0.70
N VAL A 97 10.63 -3.15 -1.59
CA VAL A 97 9.56 -4.08 -1.22
C VAL A 97 10.14 -5.35 -0.59
N THR A 98 11.19 -5.94 -1.17
CA THR A 98 11.85 -7.13 -0.61
C THR A 98 12.53 -6.84 0.73
N MET A 99 13.14 -5.67 0.87
CA MET A 99 13.71 -5.26 2.15
C MET A 99 12.64 -5.16 3.24
N ILE A 100 11.47 -4.59 2.92
CA ILE A 100 10.35 -4.48 3.86
C ILE A 100 9.79 -5.85 4.22
N ASP A 101 9.65 -6.74 3.23
CA ASP A 101 9.22 -8.12 3.46
C ASP A 101 10.11 -8.82 4.51
N GLU A 102 11.44 -8.69 4.38
CA GLU A 102 12.38 -9.20 5.39
C GLU A 102 12.13 -8.57 6.78
N LYS A 103 11.84 -7.26 6.84
CA LYS A 103 11.55 -6.57 8.11
C LYS A 103 10.19 -6.94 8.71
N VAL A 104 9.19 -7.23 7.89
CA VAL A 104 7.91 -7.79 8.34
C VAL A 104 8.16 -9.17 8.93
N GLY A 105 8.95 -10.02 8.27
CA GLY A 105 9.36 -11.32 8.79
C GLY A 105 10.08 -11.23 10.15
N GLU A 106 11.02 -10.29 10.30
CA GLU A 106 11.67 -10.03 11.59
C GLU A 106 10.67 -9.63 12.69
N ILE A 107 9.69 -8.77 12.38
CA ILE A 107 8.65 -8.36 13.34
C ILE A 107 7.74 -9.54 13.71
N PHE A 108 7.27 -10.30 12.73
CA PHE A 108 6.46 -11.51 12.94
C PHE A 108 7.19 -12.51 13.84
N GLY A 109 8.48 -12.77 13.59
CA GLY A 109 9.27 -13.65 14.45
C GLY A 109 9.37 -13.16 15.90
N ARG A 110 9.38 -11.84 16.14
CA ARG A 110 9.33 -11.29 17.51
C ARG A 110 7.95 -11.41 18.15
N LEU A 111 6.88 -11.15 17.39
CA LEU A 111 5.51 -11.31 17.85
C LEU A 111 5.24 -12.78 18.25
N GLU A 112 5.69 -13.72 17.44
CA GLU A 112 5.59 -15.16 17.70
C GLU A 112 6.37 -15.57 18.95
N ALA A 113 7.66 -15.21 19.04
CA ALA A 113 8.51 -15.56 20.18
C ALA A 113 7.99 -15.01 21.52
N ARG A 114 7.19 -13.94 21.47
CA ARG A 114 6.56 -13.32 22.63
C ARG A 114 5.08 -13.71 22.79
N ARG A 115 4.56 -14.62 21.96
CA ARG A 115 3.19 -15.15 21.97
C ARG A 115 2.09 -14.12 21.69
N TYR A 116 2.44 -12.98 21.09
CA TYR A 116 1.45 -11.97 20.69
C TYR A 116 0.51 -12.55 19.63
N LEU A 117 1.01 -13.42 18.74
CA LEU A 117 0.26 -13.95 17.61
C LEU A 117 -0.82 -14.98 17.99
N GLU A 118 -0.81 -15.54 19.21
CA GLU A 118 -1.78 -16.58 19.63
C GLU A 118 -3.23 -16.06 19.67
N ASN A 119 -3.42 -14.76 19.82
CA ASN A 119 -4.74 -14.11 19.83
C ASN A 119 -4.65 -12.73 19.15
N SER A 120 -4.13 -12.69 17.92
CA SER A 120 -3.99 -11.46 17.14
C SER A 120 -4.74 -11.55 15.81
N VAL A 121 -5.23 -10.40 15.38
CA VAL A 121 -5.58 -10.13 13.99
C VAL A 121 -4.49 -9.22 13.44
N VAL A 122 -3.87 -9.63 12.34
CA VAL A 122 -2.86 -8.82 11.64
C VAL A 122 -3.43 -8.38 10.31
N VAL A 123 -3.40 -7.08 10.05
CA VAL A 123 -3.77 -6.49 8.77
C VAL A 123 -2.51 -5.92 8.13
N PHE A 124 -2.20 -6.36 6.91
CA PHE A 124 -1.18 -5.75 6.06
C PHE A 124 -1.89 -4.97 4.95
N THR A 125 -1.58 -3.69 4.81
CA THR A 125 -2.14 -2.84 3.77
C THR A 125 -1.14 -1.76 3.35
N SER A 126 -1.45 -1.09 2.25
CA SER A 126 -0.82 0.16 1.84
C SER A 126 -1.83 1.31 1.92
N ASP A 127 -1.35 2.55 2.02
CA ASP A 127 -2.12 3.79 1.95
C ASP A 127 -2.42 4.21 0.51
N HIS A 128 -1.49 3.98 -0.42
CA HIS A 128 -1.63 4.16 -1.85
C HIS A 128 -0.50 3.44 -2.60
N GLY A 129 -0.67 3.22 -3.91
CA GLY A 129 0.43 2.74 -4.75
C GLY A 129 1.38 3.83 -5.26
N ASP A 130 2.17 3.51 -6.28
CA ASP A 130 3.11 4.45 -6.92
C ASP A 130 3.08 4.24 -8.44
N CYS A 131 2.99 5.34 -9.21
CA CYS A 131 2.91 5.26 -10.67
C CYS A 131 4.17 4.64 -11.26
N LEU A 132 5.34 4.80 -10.62
CA LEU A 132 6.60 4.27 -11.12
C LEU A 132 6.78 4.52 -12.62
N THR A 133 6.41 5.72 -13.08
CA THR A 133 6.45 6.21 -14.47
C THR A 133 5.41 5.62 -15.43
N ASP A 134 4.55 4.71 -14.97
CA ASP A 134 3.42 4.21 -15.76
C ASP A 134 2.41 5.32 -16.02
N HIS A 135 1.72 5.20 -17.16
CA HIS A 135 0.88 6.27 -17.73
C HIS A 135 1.60 7.62 -17.90
N GLY A 136 2.93 7.66 -17.81
CA GLY A 136 3.73 8.87 -17.85
C GLY A 136 3.63 9.75 -16.61
N HIS A 137 3.20 9.21 -15.47
CA HIS A 137 3.08 9.92 -14.19
C HIS A 137 4.04 9.36 -13.14
N SER A 138 4.33 10.15 -12.13
CA SER A 138 5.13 9.75 -10.97
C SER A 138 4.30 9.92 -9.68
N GLN A 139 4.66 9.18 -8.63
CA GLN A 139 4.01 9.22 -7.33
C GLN A 139 2.51 8.82 -7.39
N LYS A 140 1.65 9.52 -6.64
CA LYS A 140 0.33 9.04 -6.18
C LYS A 140 -0.86 9.89 -6.60
N TRP A 141 -0.64 10.87 -7.47
CA TRP A 141 -1.61 11.93 -7.75
C TRP A 141 -2.65 11.58 -8.82
N THR A 142 -2.66 10.33 -9.28
CA THR A 142 -3.58 9.82 -10.30
C THR A 142 -4.65 8.92 -9.70
N MET A 143 -5.68 8.61 -10.49
CA MET A 143 -6.79 7.72 -10.11
C MET A 143 -6.74 6.36 -10.79
N TYR A 144 -5.58 5.97 -11.33
CA TYR A 144 -5.41 4.64 -11.91
C TYR A 144 -5.43 3.57 -10.81
N ASP A 145 -5.81 2.34 -11.15
CA ASP A 145 -5.80 1.18 -10.24
C ASP A 145 -4.45 1.00 -9.54
N THR A 146 -3.34 1.29 -10.23
CA THR A 146 -1.99 1.24 -9.65
C THR A 146 -1.88 2.11 -8.38
N MET A 147 -2.72 3.14 -8.21
CA MET A 147 -2.72 4.04 -7.05
C MET A 147 -3.76 3.63 -6.02
N THR A 148 -4.97 3.37 -6.49
CA THR A 148 -6.17 3.25 -5.65
C THR A 148 -6.45 1.82 -5.20
N ARG A 149 -5.98 0.82 -5.95
CA ARG A 149 -6.14 -0.60 -5.63
C ARG A 149 -4.94 -1.11 -4.83
N VAL A 150 -4.99 -0.86 -3.52
CA VAL A 150 -3.94 -1.28 -2.58
C VAL A 150 -4.13 -2.73 -2.11
N PRO A 151 -3.05 -3.44 -1.74
CA PRO A 151 -3.17 -4.75 -1.10
C PRO A 151 -3.85 -4.63 0.26
N MET A 152 -4.70 -5.60 0.60
CA MET A 152 -5.21 -5.79 1.95
C MET A 152 -5.18 -7.29 2.29
N LEU A 153 -4.31 -7.68 3.22
CA LEU A 153 -4.23 -9.05 3.72
C LEU A 153 -4.62 -9.07 5.19
N VAL A 154 -5.53 -9.99 5.54
CA VAL A 154 -5.96 -10.20 6.92
C VAL A 154 -5.55 -11.59 7.37
N TRP A 155 -4.77 -11.65 8.45
CA TRP A 155 -4.26 -12.88 9.04
C TRP A 155 -4.78 -13.02 10.47
N ALA A 156 -5.56 -14.07 10.73
CA ALA A 156 -6.06 -14.39 12.07
C ALA A 156 -6.36 -15.91 12.18
N PRO A 157 -5.34 -16.76 12.39
CA PRO A 157 -5.53 -18.20 12.47
C PRO A 157 -6.54 -18.60 13.53
N GLY A 158 -7.39 -19.58 13.19
CA GLY A 158 -8.45 -20.05 14.08
C GLY A 158 -9.68 -19.14 14.13
N ARG A 159 -9.62 -17.95 13.52
CA ARG A 159 -10.76 -17.04 13.35
C ARG A 159 -11.32 -17.09 11.93
N PHE A 160 -10.44 -17.13 10.93
CA PHE A 160 -10.81 -17.18 9.51
C PHE A 160 -10.18 -18.40 8.84
N ASP A 161 -10.80 -18.87 7.76
CA ASP A 161 -10.25 -19.91 6.91
C ASP A 161 -8.99 -19.42 6.19
N ALA A 162 -7.99 -20.30 6.08
CA ALA A 162 -6.74 -19.95 5.44
C ALA A 162 -6.88 -19.93 3.91
N GLY A 163 -6.25 -18.95 3.27
CA GLY A 163 -6.19 -18.85 1.80
C GLY A 163 -7.50 -18.40 1.14
N GLY A 164 -8.42 -17.81 1.91
CA GLY A 164 -9.60 -17.15 1.35
C GLY A 164 -9.22 -15.94 0.49
N GLU A 165 -9.97 -15.74 -0.59
CA GLU A 165 -9.90 -14.58 -1.47
C GLU A 165 -11.27 -13.90 -1.50
N VAL A 166 -11.28 -12.58 -1.46
CA VAL A 166 -12.49 -11.74 -1.43
C VAL A 166 -12.41 -10.79 -2.62
N ASP A 167 -13.26 -11.03 -3.62
CA ASP A 167 -13.27 -10.27 -4.89
C ASP A 167 -14.24 -9.08 -4.91
N GLY A 168 -15.12 -8.97 -3.92
CA GLY A 168 -16.09 -7.87 -3.84
C GLY A 168 -15.44 -6.51 -3.57
N LEU A 169 -16.08 -5.43 -4.00
CA LEU A 169 -15.56 -4.09 -3.82
C LEU A 169 -15.57 -3.69 -2.34
N CYS A 170 -14.46 -3.12 -1.88
CA CYS A 170 -14.33 -2.53 -0.56
C CYS A 170 -13.46 -1.27 -0.60
N GLN A 171 -13.55 -0.46 0.46
CA GLN A 171 -12.70 0.70 0.69
C GLN A 171 -11.76 0.43 1.87
N GLN A 172 -10.63 1.13 1.89
CA GLN A 172 -9.65 0.98 2.97
C GLN A 172 -10.25 1.22 4.38
N MET A 173 -11.25 2.10 4.49
CA MET A 173 -11.93 2.38 5.76
C MET A 173 -12.79 1.22 6.30
N ASP A 174 -13.18 0.28 5.43
CA ASP A 174 -14.10 -0.83 5.74
C ASP A 174 -13.48 -1.87 6.69
N ILE A 175 -12.15 -1.93 6.77
CA ILE A 175 -11.47 -2.77 7.76
C ILE A 175 -11.63 -2.23 9.19
N GLY A 176 -11.87 -0.93 9.36
CA GLY A 176 -12.01 -0.27 10.65
C GLY A 176 -13.15 -0.86 11.49
N PRO A 177 -14.41 -0.85 11.00
CA PRO A 177 -15.53 -1.48 11.68
C PRO A 177 -15.30 -2.95 12.00
N ALA A 178 -14.73 -3.73 11.08
CA ALA A 178 -14.41 -5.14 11.32
C ALA A 178 -13.46 -5.31 12.52
N LEU A 179 -12.42 -4.48 12.63
CA LEU A 179 -11.51 -4.50 13.78
C LEU A 179 -12.20 -4.11 15.10
N LEU A 180 -13.09 -3.11 15.07
CA LEU A 180 -13.86 -2.68 16.25
C LEU A 180 -14.80 -3.79 16.73
N GLU A 181 -15.55 -4.41 15.82
CA GLU A 181 -16.44 -5.53 16.10
C GLU A 181 -15.68 -6.70 16.72
N MET A 182 -14.51 -7.05 16.16
CA MET A 182 -13.64 -8.11 16.70
C MET A 182 -13.09 -7.78 18.09
N ALA A 183 -12.91 -6.51 18.41
CA ALA A 183 -12.51 -6.02 19.72
C ALA A 183 -13.68 -5.89 20.72
N GLY A 184 -14.93 -6.14 20.28
CA GLY A 184 -16.13 -5.95 21.09
C GLY A 184 -16.47 -4.48 21.35
N VAL A 185 -16.01 -3.58 20.48
CA VAL A 185 -16.30 -2.15 20.52
C VAL A 185 -17.48 -1.85 19.60
N GLU A 186 -18.43 -1.05 20.10
CA GLU A 186 -19.58 -0.59 19.30
C GLU A 186 -19.11 0.29 18.14
N VAL A 187 -19.53 -0.03 16.93
CA VAL A 187 -19.26 0.77 15.72
C VAL A 187 -20.20 1.96 15.72
N ASP A 188 -19.65 3.16 15.61
CA ASP A 188 -20.46 4.37 15.49
C ASP A 188 -21.27 4.32 14.19
N PRO A 189 -22.62 4.38 14.25
CA PRO A 189 -23.46 4.35 13.05
C PRO A 189 -23.27 5.57 12.13
N ALA A 190 -22.56 6.61 12.57
CA ALA A 190 -22.16 7.73 11.72
C ALA A 190 -20.96 7.42 10.81
N LEU A 191 -20.26 6.30 11.00
CA LEU A 191 -19.21 5.85 10.09
C LEU A 191 -19.83 5.41 8.75
N GLU A 192 -19.34 5.98 7.65
CA GLU A 192 -19.71 5.58 6.28
C GLU A 192 -19.02 4.27 5.82
N ALA A 193 -18.22 3.67 6.71
CA ALA A 193 -17.51 2.42 6.46
C ALA A 193 -18.44 1.22 6.66
N GLU A 194 -18.30 0.20 5.82
CA GLU A 194 -19.05 -1.04 5.89
C GLU A 194 -18.14 -2.14 6.44
N SER A 195 -18.59 -2.93 7.42
CA SER A 195 -17.73 -3.95 8.02
C SER A 195 -17.37 -5.05 7.02
N LEU A 196 -16.07 -5.34 6.91
CA LEU A 196 -15.56 -6.50 6.15
C LEU A 196 -15.68 -7.83 6.93
N LEU A 197 -16.14 -7.81 8.18
CA LEU A 197 -16.18 -9.03 8.99
C LEU A 197 -16.99 -10.18 8.35
N PRO A 198 -18.15 -9.95 7.69
CA PRO A 198 -18.87 -11.02 6.98
C PRO A 198 -18.01 -11.66 5.88
N ALA A 199 -17.34 -10.85 5.07
CA ALA A 199 -16.45 -11.32 4.01
C ALA A 199 -15.30 -12.19 4.56
N LEU A 200 -14.68 -11.73 5.64
CA LEU A 200 -13.58 -12.44 6.30
C LEU A 200 -14.02 -13.75 6.96
N SER A 201 -15.28 -13.83 7.39
CA SER A 201 -15.84 -15.00 8.08
C SER A 201 -16.42 -16.04 7.12
N GLY A 202 -16.41 -15.77 5.80
CA GLY A 202 -17.00 -16.65 4.79
C GLY A 202 -18.53 -16.59 4.74
N ASP A 203 -19.13 -15.56 5.33
CA ASP A 203 -20.57 -15.32 5.26
C ASP A 203 -20.95 -14.70 3.90
N GLU A 204 -22.25 -14.66 3.60
CA GLU A 204 -22.75 -14.00 2.40
C GLU A 204 -22.41 -12.51 2.43
N TRP A 205 -21.59 -12.07 1.47
CA TRP A 205 -21.14 -10.69 1.33
C TRP A 205 -20.96 -10.36 -0.15
N SER A 206 -21.64 -9.32 -0.62
CA SER A 206 -21.60 -8.88 -2.02
C SER A 206 -20.53 -7.82 -2.30
N GLY A 207 -19.94 -7.24 -1.25
CA GLY A 207 -19.20 -5.99 -1.35
C GLY A 207 -20.11 -4.80 -1.64
N ARG A 208 -19.46 -3.63 -1.78
CA ARG A 208 -20.10 -2.39 -2.19
C ARG A 208 -20.50 -2.45 -3.66
N ASP A 209 -21.54 -1.71 -4.04
CA ASP A 209 -21.88 -1.52 -5.46
C ASP A 209 -20.85 -0.63 -6.18
N GLU A 210 -20.25 0.31 -5.44
CA GLU A 210 -19.27 1.27 -5.94
C GLU A 210 -18.28 1.70 -4.84
N VAL A 211 -17.12 2.19 -5.26
CA VAL A 211 -16.07 2.71 -4.38
C VAL A 211 -15.66 4.10 -4.80
N PHE A 212 -15.27 4.91 -3.83
CA PHE A 212 -14.95 6.31 -4.06
C PHE A 212 -13.49 6.61 -3.72
N ALA A 213 -12.84 7.38 -4.59
CA ALA A 213 -11.55 8.01 -4.33
C ALA A 213 -11.66 9.49 -4.67
N ALA A 214 -11.10 10.33 -3.81
CA ALA A 214 -11.11 11.78 -3.99
C ALA A 214 -9.68 12.31 -3.91
N HIS A 215 -9.35 13.19 -4.85
CA HIS A 215 -8.12 13.97 -4.83
C HIS A 215 -8.55 15.44 -4.82
N GLY A 216 -8.36 16.10 -3.68
CA GLY A 216 -8.51 17.54 -3.60
C GLY A 216 -7.32 18.20 -4.27
N CYS A 217 -7.52 19.32 -4.99
CA CYS A 217 -6.40 20.13 -5.47
C CYS A 217 -5.59 20.59 -4.27
N ASP A 218 -4.47 19.93 -4.00
CA ASP A 218 -3.56 20.34 -2.95
C ASP A 218 -3.05 21.74 -3.30
N VAL A 219 -2.99 22.65 -2.33
CA VAL A 219 -2.70 24.08 -2.57
C VAL A 219 -1.20 24.31 -2.91
N ILE A 220 -0.48 23.23 -3.18
CA ILE A 220 0.89 23.16 -3.72
C ILE A 220 0.85 22.86 -5.24
N LEU A 221 -0.31 23.03 -5.88
CA LEU A 221 -0.48 23.14 -7.34
C LEU A 221 -0.58 24.61 -7.75
#